data_AF-A0A256YID7-F1
#
_entry.id   AF-A0A256YID7-F1
#
_cell.length_a   1.000
_cell.length_b   1.000
_cell.length_c   1.000
_cell.angle_alpha   90.00
_cell.angle_beta   90.00
_cell.angle_gamma   90.00
#
_symmetry.space_group_name_H-M   'P 1'
#
loop_
_entity.id
_entity.type
_entity.pdbx_description
1 polymer ?
#
loop_
_entity_poly.entity_id
_entity_poly.type
_entity_poly.pdbx_seq_one_letter_code
_entity_poly.pdbx_strand_id
1 'polypeptide(L)'
;MEKWWVIEGVKNPVYVGLTRKPRGYYGVASLVLILLILVAFFLESSGFVPSGLSLTIIMTSFLVEFLFRIFGWRRKILSKSDIVYIKNLVKILGKRIVKWCIPSYKIPLVLVLDNNVHLILFYKSYNLNIVLLKPIIYRGVVSGKPRLDLKWKERFRRDRFTRKGVCEIVFPHPEIPNVNYRASAKTIYFEIVIENNDLLKMIDEFDKYFESKGEQHVYPSNRRHTYPGQSFKHPGETVRKY
;
A
#
# COMPACT_ATOMS: atom_id res chain seq x y z
N MET A 1 -19.73 8.76 -0.86
CA MET A 1 -18.53 8.62 -1.71
C MET A 1 -18.76 7.37 -2.54
N GLU A 2 -19.01 7.57 -3.83
CA GLU A 2 -19.15 6.52 -4.82
C GLU A 2 -17.96 5.54 -4.71
N LYS A 3 -18.20 4.25 -4.91
CA LYS A 3 -17.15 3.22 -4.83
C LYS A 3 -16.19 3.44 -6.00
N TRP A 4 -15.15 4.24 -5.79
CA TRP A 4 -14.19 4.62 -6.85
C TRP A 4 -13.48 3.41 -7.47
N TRP A 5 -13.48 2.27 -6.78
CA TRP A 5 -12.87 1.03 -7.25
C TRP A 5 -13.78 0.18 -8.15
N VAL A 6 -15.00 0.61 -8.43
CA VAL A 6 -15.83 0.02 -9.49
C VAL A 6 -15.42 0.67 -10.80
N ILE A 7 -14.82 -0.11 -11.70
CA ILE A 7 -14.26 0.35 -12.97
C ILE A 7 -14.91 -0.46 -14.09
N GLU A 8 -15.53 0.22 -15.04
CA GLU A 8 -16.19 -0.41 -16.17
C GLU A 8 -15.22 -1.25 -17.01
N GLY A 9 -15.64 -2.47 -17.36
CA GLY A 9 -14.83 -3.41 -18.15
C GLY A 9 -13.70 -4.11 -17.38
N VAL A 10 -13.57 -3.91 -16.07
CA VAL A 10 -12.58 -4.59 -15.22
C VAL A 10 -13.28 -5.36 -14.11
N LYS A 11 -12.79 -6.57 -13.79
CA LYS A 11 -13.30 -7.35 -12.66
C LYS A 11 -13.19 -6.55 -11.36
N ASN A 12 -14.15 -6.70 -10.46
CA ASN A 12 -14.09 -6.06 -9.14
C ASN A 12 -12.87 -6.54 -8.32
N PRO A 13 -12.35 -5.72 -7.39
CA PRO A 13 -11.26 -6.14 -6.52
C PRO A 13 -11.73 -7.27 -5.60
N VAL A 14 -10.85 -8.24 -5.32
CA VAL A 14 -11.12 -9.41 -4.47
C VAL A 14 -11.55 -8.97 -3.06
N TYR A 15 -10.89 -7.93 -2.53
CA TYR A 15 -11.32 -7.28 -1.30
C TYR A 15 -10.91 -5.80 -1.26
N VAL A 16 -11.62 -5.05 -0.42
CA VAL A 16 -11.39 -3.62 -0.18
C VAL A 16 -11.28 -3.36 1.32
N GLY A 17 -10.05 -3.24 1.82
CA GLY A 17 -9.69 -2.94 3.20
C GLY A 17 -9.69 -1.45 3.55
N LEU A 18 -10.49 -0.64 2.86
CA LEU A 18 -10.67 0.78 3.19
C LEU A 18 -11.55 0.90 4.44
N THR A 19 -10.94 0.86 5.62
CA THR A 19 -11.67 1.10 6.87
C THR A 19 -12.22 2.52 6.87
N ARG A 20 -13.54 2.68 6.67
CA ARG A 20 -14.23 3.95 6.89
C ARG A 20 -14.09 4.28 8.39
N LYS A 21 -13.47 5.41 8.73
CA LYS A 21 -13.71 6.02 10.04
C LYS A 21 -14.76 7.12 9.91
N PRO A 22 -15.61 7.29 10.93
CA PRO A 22 -16.69 8.26 10.93
C PRO A 22 -16.13 9.66 10.73
N ARG A 23 -16.58 10.32 9.66
CA ARG A 23 -16.20 11.70 9.29
C ARG A 23 -16.70 12.74 10.31
N GLY A 24 -17.50 12.33 11.30
CA GLY A 24 -18.16 13.24 12.25
C GLY A 24 -17.24 13.89 13.26
N TYR A 25 -16.20 13.21 13.75
CA TYR A 25 -15.44 13.73 14.90
C TYR A 25 -14.61 14.97 14.57
N TYR A 26 -14.00 15.06 13.38
CA TYR A 26 -13.19 16.23 13.02
C TYR A 26 -14.05 17.45 12.70
N GLY A 27 -15.18 17.28 12.01
CA GLY A 27 -16.11 18.38 11.74
C GLY A 27 -16.73 18.93 13.02
N VAL A 28 -17.17 18.05 13.92
CA VAL A 28 -17.71 18.45 15.24
C VAL A 28 -16.62 19.09 16.10
N ALA A 29 -15.41 18.53 16.16
CA ALA A 29 -14.31 19.12 16.92
C ALA A 29 -13.91 20.51 16.39
N SER A 30 -13.87 20.72 15.06
CA SER A 30 -13.61 22.03 14.47
C SER A 30 -14.72 23.03 14.81
N LEU A 31 -15.98 22.60 14.80
CA LEU A 31 -17.12 23.47 15.14
C LEU A 31 -17.12 23.84 16.62
N VAL A 32 -16.83 22.89 17.51
CA VAL A 32 -16.63 23.13 18.96
C VAL A 32 -15.46 24.08 19.20
N LEU A 33 -14.34 23.92 18.49
CA LEU A 33 -13.18 24.80 18.61
C LEU A 33 -13.51 26.24 18.20
N ILE A 34 -14.21 26.43 17.07
CA ILE A 34 -14.66 27.76 16.63
C ILE A 34 -15.56 28.40 17.68
N LEU A 35 -16.50 27.63 18.25
CA LEU A 35 -17.39 28.11 19.30
C LEU A 35 -16.60 28.54 20.56
N LEU A 36 -15.60 27.76 20.98
CA LEU A 36 -14.74 28.10 22.12
C LEU A 36 -13.93 29.38 21.87
N ILE A 37 -13.41 29.59 20.65
CA ILE A 37 -12.70 30.82 20.30
C ILE A 37 -13.65 32.02 20.38
N LEU A 38 -14.87 31.89 19.87
CA LEU A 38 -15.88 32.95 19.94
C LEU A 38 -16.25 33.29 21.39
N VAL A 39 -16.53 32.27 22.22
CA VAL A 39 -16.85 32.48 23.64
C VAL A 39 -15.69 33.15 24.39
N ALA A 40 -14.45 32.71 24.17
CA ALA A 40 -13.27 33.34 24.76
C ALA A 40 -13.14 34.82 24.37
N PHE A 41 -13.34 35.13 23.09
CA PHE A 41 -13.28 36.50 22.58
C PHE A 41 -14.38 37.38 23.19
N PHE A 42 -15.61 36.88 23.30
CA PHE A 42 -16.71 37.59 23.96
C PHE A 42 -16.41 37.85 25.43
N LEU A 43 -15.93 36.85 26.17
CA LEU A 43 -15.63 37.00 27.59
C LEU A 43 -14.46 37.98 27.83
N GLU A 44 -13.44 37.98 26.96
CA GLU A 44 -12.37 38.98 26.98
C GLU A 44 -12.90 40.40 26.74
N SER A 45 -13.76 40.58 25.74
CA SER A 45 -14.35 41.90 25.44
C SER A 45 -15.20 42.45 26.59
N SER A 46 -15.76 41.57 27.41
CA SER A 46 -16.54 41.91 28.61
C SER A 46 -15.70 42.06 29.88
N GLY A 47 -14.38 41.86 29.82
CA GLY A 47 -13.47 42.00 30.96
C GLY A 47 -13.50 40.87 31.98
N PHE A 48 -14.20 39.76 31.69
CA PHE A 48 -14.33 38.62 32.60
C PHE A 48 -13.10 37.69 32.62
N VAL A 49 -12.25 37.74 31.59
CA VAL A 49 -11.04 36.91 31.46
C VAL A 49 -9.89 37.76 30.91
N PRO A 50 -8.63 37.35 31.16
CA PRO A 50 -7.47 38.08 30.67
C PRO A 50 -7.44 38.19 29.15
N SER A 51 -7.06 39.36 28.66
CA SER A 51 -6.84 39.62 27.24
C SER A 51 -5.82 38.65 26.65
N GLY A 52 -6.14 38.04 25.50
CA GLY A 52 -5.23 37.16 24.76
C GLY A 52 -5.44 35.65 24.98
N LEU A 53 -6.49 35.24 25.69
CA LEU A 53 -6.85 33.83 25.87
C LEU A 53 -7.33 33.19 24.54
N SER A 54 -8.09 33.93 23.75
CA SER A 54 -8.53 33.63 22.39
C SER A 54 -7.34 33.43 21.44
N LEU A 55 -6.35 34.33 21.50
CA LEU A 55 -5.09 34.20 20.76
C LEU A 55 -4.31 32.95 21.20
N THR A 56 -4.29 32.65 22.50
CA THR A 56 -3.64 31.45 23.05
C THR A 56 -4.31 30.16 22.55
N ILE A 57 -5.64 30.11 22.50
CA ILE A 57 -6.41 28.98 21.95
C ILE A 57 -6.10 28.79 20.47
N ILE A 58 -6.03 29.88 19.69
CA ILE A 58 -5.67 29.81 18.26
C ILE A 58 -4.25 29.25 18.08
N MET A 59 -3.27 29.77 18.82
CA MET A 59 -1.87 29.34 18.71
C MET A 59 -1.68 27.87 19.13
N THR A 60 -2.31 27.45 20.22
CA THR A 60 -2.28 26.04 20.64
C THR A 60 -2.97 25.13 19.63
N SER A 61 -4.03 25.59 18.96
CA SER A 61 -4.69 24.83 17.89
C SER A 61 -3.79 24.63 16.67
N PHE A 62 -3.07 25.68 16.25
CA PHE A 62 -2.06 25.56 15.19
C PHE A 62 -0.93 24.62 15.57
N LEU A 63 -0.44 24.71 16.81
CA LEU A 63 0.61 23.84 17.33
C LEU A 63 0.15 22.38 17.34
N VAL A 64 -1.05 22.12 17.85
CA VAL A 64 -1.66 20.78 17.86
C VAL A 64 -1.85 20.26 16.44
N GLU A 65 -2.32 21.07 15.49
CA GLU A 65 -2.44 20.66 14.09
C GLU A 65 -1.06 20.35 13.45
N PHE A 66 -0.05 21.16 13.76
CA PHE A 66 1.32 20.96 13.31
C PHE A 66 1.91 19.65 13.87
N LEU A 67 1.71 19.38 15.15
CA LEU A 67 2.10 18.12 15.79
C LEU A 67 1.34 16.94 15.16
N PHE A 68 0.03 17.06 14.91
CA PHE A 68 -0.75 16.03 14.19
C PHE A 68 -0.21 15.75 12.78
N ARG A 69 0.33 16.75 12.08
CA ARG A 69 0.99 16.59 10.77
C ARG A 69 2.36 15.92 10.90
N ILE A 70 3.18 16.30 11.88
CA ILE A 70 4.52 15.73 12.10
C ILE A 70 4.43 14.27 12.55
N PHE A 71 3.60 13.98 13.56
CA PHE A 71 3.44 12.63 14.10
C PHE A 71 2.62 11.71 13.18
N GLY A 72 2.18 12.20 12.01
CA GLY A 72 1.46 11.39 11.02
C GLY A 72 0.11 10.87 11.52
N TRP A 73 -0.47 11.48 12.55
CA TRP A 73 -1.77 11.10 13.09
C TRP A 73 -2.92 11.50 12.16
N ARG A 74 -2.68 12.39 11.19
CA ARG A 74 -3.55 12.50 10.01
C ARG A 74 -3.51 11.19 9.22
N ARG A 75 -4.55 10.37 9.41
CA ARG A 75 -4.77 9.15 8.63
C ARG A 75 -4.81 9.53 7.15
N LYS A 76 -3.89 8.95 6.36
CA LYS A 76 -3.79 9.22 4.93
C LYS A 76 -5.12 8.90 4.24
N ILE A 77 -5.65 9.90 3.55
CA ILE A 77 -6.76 9.75 2.61
C ILE A 77 -6.14 9.80 1.22
N LEU A 78 -6.53 8.87 0.36
CA LEU A 78 -6.16 8.91 -1.07
C LEU A 78 -6.59 10.25 -1.67
N SER A 79 -5.66 10.95 -2.31
CA SER A 79 -5.98 12.20 -3.01
C SER A 79 -6.85 11.92 -4.24
N LYS A 80 -7.59 12.93 -4.72
CA LYS A 80 -8.41 12.78 -5.94
C LYS A 80 -7.55 12.43 -7.16
N SER A 81 -6.39 13.05 -7.30
CA SER A 81 -5.44 12.77 -8.39
C SER A 81 -4.92 11.34 -8.33
N ASP A 82 -4.58 10.83 -7.14
CA ASP A 82 -4.12 9.45 -6.97
C ASP A 82 -5.22 8.44 -7.31
N ILE A 83 -6.47 8.74 -6.96
CA ILE A 83 -7.63 7.91 -7.35
C ILE A 83 -7.78 7.86 -8.87
N VAL A 84 -7.67 9.00 -9.56
CA VAL A 84 -7.74 9.06 -11.03
C VAL A 84 -6.60 8.27 -11.65
N TYR A 85 -5.37 8.44 -11.15
CA TYR A 85 -4.21 7.69 -11.61
C TYR A 85 -4.43 6.17 -11.47
N ILE A 86 -4.82 5.71 -10.27
CA ILE A 86 -5.07 4.29 -10.00
C ILE A 86 -6.19 3.75 -10.90
N LYS A 87 -7.29 4.49 -11.06
CA LYS A 87 -8.39 4.10 -11.96
C LYS A 87 -7.89 3.91 -13.40
N ASN A 88 -7.15 4.87 -13.92
CA ASN A 88 -6.62 4.81 -15.29
C ASN A 88 -5.65 3.64 -15.44
N LEU A 89 -4.78 3.40 -14.46
CA LEU A 89 -3.85 2.29 -14.48
C LEU A 89 -4.58 0.94 -14.50
N VAL A 90 -5.57 0.74 -13.63
CA VAL A 90 -6.36 -0.49 -13.58
C VAL A 90 -7.16 -0.69 -14.87
N LYS A 91 -7.70 0.38 -15.45
CA LYS A 91 -8.41 0.34 -16.74
C LYS A 91 -7.49 -0.11 -17.87
N ILE A 92 -6.28 0.46 -17.95
CA ILE A 92 -5.28 0.13 -18.97
C ILE A 92 -4.80 -1.32 -18.84
N LEU A 93 -4.55 -1.77 -17.61
CA LEU A 93 -4.12 -3.14 -17.32
C LEU A 93 -5.26 -4.16 -17.32
N GLY A 94 -6.52 -3.73 -17.48
CA GLY A 94 -7.72 -4.52 -17.20
C GLY A 94 -7.73 -5.94 -17.76
N LYS A 95 -7.30 -6.12 -19.01
CA LYS A 95 -7.24 -7.44 -19.68
C LYS A 95 -6.15 -8.38 -19.12
N ARG A 96 -5.12 -7.81 -18.50
CA ARG A 96 -3.96 -8.53 -17.95
C ARG A 96 -4.09 -8.81 -16.46
N ILE A 97 -5.04 -8.19 -15.77
CA ILE A 97 -5.24 -8.36 -14.33
C ILE A 97 -5.90 -9.72 -14.07
N VAL A 98 -5.17 -10.60 -13.40
CA VAL A 98 -5.70 -11.88 -12.90
C VAL A 98 -6.46 -11.63 -11.60
N LYS A 99 -5.84 -10.89 -10.67
CA LYS A 99 -6.38 -10.59 -9.34
C LYS A 99 -5.96 -9.19 -8.92
N TRP A 100 -6.80 -8.52 -8.15
CA TRP A 100 -6.39 -7.28 -7.49
C TRP A 100 -7.18 -6.98 -6.23
N CYS A 101 -6.62 -6.16 -5.36
CA CYS A 101 -7.27 -5.73 -4.13
C CYS A 101 -6.83 -4.33 -3.71
N ILE A 102 -7.54 -3.77 -2.74
CA ILE A 102 -7.22 -2.50 -2.09
C ILE A 102 -6.98 -2.78 -0.61
N PRO A 103 -5.74 -3.13 -0.19
CA PRO A 103 -5.50 -3.53 1.19
C PRO A 103 -5.73 -2.44 2.23
N SER A 104 -5.34 -1.20 1.95
CA SER A 104 -5.50 -0.08 2.89
C SER A 104 -5.27 1.27 2.19
N TYR A 105 -5.49 2.39 2.89
CA TYR A 105 -5.07 3.70 2.38
C TYR A 105 -3.56 3.86 2.21
N LYS A 106 -2.74 3.08 2.94
CA LYS A 106 -1.28 3.11 2.80
C LYS A 106 -0.80 2.29 1.59
N ILE A 107 -1.53 1.25 1.23
CA ILE A 107 -1.24 0.37 0.09
C ILE A 107 -2.53 0.31 -0.74
N PRO A 108 -2.79 1.35 -1.56
CA PRO A 108 -4.07 1.51 -2.23
C PRO A 108 -4.28 0.57 -3.41
N LEU A 109 -3.25 -0.13 -3.90
CA LEU A 109 -3.39 -1.11 -4.97
C LEU A 109 -2.39 -2.25 -4.84
N VAL A 110 -2.88 -3.47 -5.01
CA VAL A 110 -2.07 -4.66 -5.30
C VAL A 110 -2.72 -5.38 -6.48
N LEU A 111 -1.99 -5.51 -7.58
CA LEU A 111 -2.37 -6.24 -8.79
C LEU A 111 -1.49 -7.50 -8.93
N VAL A 112 -2.07 -8.56 -9.46
CA VAL A 112 -1.36 -9.72 -10.02
C VAL A 112 -1.71 -9.79 -11.50
N LEU A 113 -0.68 -9.74 -12.34
CA LEU A 113 -0.80 -9.77 -13.79
C LEU A 113 -0.67 -11.21 -14.32
N ASP A 114 -1.08 -11.41 -15.57
CA ASP A 114 -1.04 -12.68 -16.31
C ASP A 114 0.36 -13.31 -16.38
N ASN A 115 1.41 -12.49 -16.49
CA ASN A 115 2.81 -12.90 -16.45
C ASN A 115 3.36 -13.12 -15.03
N ASN A 116 2.49 -13.20 -14.03
CA ASN A 116 2.83 -13.37 -12.60
C ASN A 116 3.68 -12.22 -12.02
N VAL A 117 3.70 -11.05 -12.67
CA VAL A 117 4.25 -9.83 -12.09
C VAL A 117 3.19 -9.22 -11.15
N HIS A 118 3.62 -8.93 -9.93
CA HIS A 118 2.81 -8.21 -8.96
C HIS A 118 3.15 -6.73 -9.05
N LEU A 119 2.14 -5.89 -9.19
CA LEU A 119 2.26 -4.43 -9.12
C LEU A 119 1.63 -3.93 -7.84
N ILE A 120 2.41 -3.21 -7.04
CA ILE A 120 1.98 -2.68 -5.75
C ILE A 120 2.16 -1.17 -5.75
N LEU A 121 1.08 -0.42 -5.51
CA LEU A 121 1.16 1.00 -5.17
C LEU A 121 1.05 1.20 -3.68
N PHE A 122 1.90 2.07 -3.14
CA PHE A 122 1.92 2.37 -1.72
C PHE A 122 2.44 3.76 -1.42
N TYR A 123 2.03 4.33 -0.29
CA TYR A 123 2.51 5.62 0.17
C TYR A 123 3.73 5.49 1.08
N LYS A 124 4.80 6.18 0.72
CA LYS A 124 5.99 6.38 1.54
C LYS A 124 6.31 7.87 1.58
N SER A 125 6.50 8.43 2.78
CA SER A 125 6.79 9.87 2.97
C SER A 125 5.87 10.80 2.17
N TYR A 126 4.56 10.53 2.23
CA TYR A 126 3.48 11.27 1.52
C TYR A 126 3.44 11.13 -0.01
N ASN A 127 4.44 10.51 -0.63
CA ASN A 127 4.46 10.25 -2.06
C ASN A 127 3.89 8.87 -2.38
N LEU A 128 3.20 8.75 -3.53
CA LEU A 128 2.75 7.48 -4.07
C LEU A 128 3.92 6.82 -4.82
N ASN A 129 4.27 5.60 -4.44
CA ASN A 129 5.40 4.84 -4.96
C ASN A 129 4.89 3.56 -5.62
N ILE A 130 5.67 2.99 -6.53
CA ILE A 130 5.33 1.78 -7.27
C ILE A 130 6.41 0.73 -7.03
N VAL A 131 5.98 -0.51 -6.80
CA VAL A 131 6.83 -1.69 -6.80
C VAL A 131 6.29 -2.68 -7.81
N LEU A 132 7.13 -3.06 -8.77
CA LEU A 132 6.95 -4.25 -9.59
C LEU A 132 7.79 -5.36 -8.98
N LEU A 133 7.20 -6.53 -8.78
CA LEU A 133 7.94 -7.68 -8.28
C LEU A 133 7.46 -8.98 -8.92
N LYS A 134 8.37 -9.95 -9.00
CA LYS A 134 8.07 -11.33 -9.36
C LYS A 134 8.67 -12.24 -8.29
N PRO A 135 7.85 -12.96 -7.49
CA PRO A 135 8.34 -13.81 -6.43
C PRO A 135 9.20 -14.95 -7.00
N ILE A 136 10.38 -15.15 -6.43
CA ILE A 136 11.28 -16.27 -6.76
C ILE A 136 11.03 -17.42 -5.77
N ILE A 137 11.01 -17.09 -4.47
CA ILE A 137 10.84 -18.05 -3.39
C ILE A 137 9.82 -17.51 -2.39
N TYR A 138 8.72 -18.22 -2.23
CA TYR A 138 7.77 -17.98 -1.13
C TYR A 138 8.32 -18.56 0.15
N ARG A 139 8.50 -17.70 1.17
CA ARG A 139 9.03 -18.08 2.49
C ARG A 139 7.94 -18.34 3.52
N GLY A 140 6.72 -17.91 3.22
CA GLY A 140 5.56 -18.16 4.07
C GLY A 140 4.57 -17.00 4.07
N VAL A 141 3.59 -17.12 4.95
CA VAL A 141 2.48 -16.21 5.12
C VAL A 141 2.51 -15.66 6.54
N VAL A 142 2.26 -14.37 6.69
CA VAL A 142 2.25 -13.67 7.98
C VAL A 142 0.89 -13.01 8.17
N SER A 143 0.16 -13.44 9.20
CA SER A 143 -1.09 -12.79 9.60
C SER A 143 -0.79 -11.39 10.17
N GLY A 144 -1.61 -10.40 9.82
CA GLY A 144 -1.51 -9.05 10.36
C GLY A 144 -1.92 -7.96 9.36
N LYS A 145 -1.85 -6.71 9.81
CA LYS A 145 -2.23 -5.55 9.00
C LYS A 145 -1.42 -5.51 7.68
N PRO A 146 -2.02 -5.05 6.56
CA PRO A 146 -1.32 -4.90 5.30
C PRO A 146 -0.08 -4.01 5.44
N ARG A 147 1.08 -4.53 5.05
CA ARG A 147 2.36 -3.80 5.08
C ARG A 147 3.23 -4.15 3.89
N LEU A 148 4.13 -3.24 3.56
CA LEU A 148 5.13 -3.42 2.51
C LEU A 148 6.51 -3.12 3.09
N ASP A 149 7.30 -4.17 3.31
CA ASP A 149 8.67 -4.07 3.85
C ASP A 149 9.65 -4.62 2.80
N LEU A 150 10.64 -3.82 2.41
CA LEU A 150 11.62 -4.15 1.37
C LEU A 150 13.03 -4.17 1.97
N LYS A 151 13.69 -5.34 1.96
CA LYS A 151 15.10 -5.49 2.32
C LYS A 151 15.91 -5.98 1.11
N TRP A 152 16.64 -5.06 0.49
CA TRP A 152 17.49 -5.37 -0.66
C TRP A 152 18.60 -6.35 -0.27
N LYS A 153 18.75 -7.42 -1.05
CA LYS A 153 19.88 -8.35 -0.97
C LYS A 153 20.95 -7.97 -1.97
N GLU A 154 20.52 -7.77 -3.21
CA GLU A 154 21.37 -7.45 -4.34
C GLU A 154 20.76 -6.26 -5.08
N ARG A 155 21.61 -5.38 -5.61
CA ARG A 155 21.19 -4.19 -6.34
C ARG A 155 21.95 -4.13 -7.66
N PHE A 156 21.23 -4.14 -8.77
CA PHE A 156 21.81 -4.11 -10.12
C PHE A 156 21.86 -2.70 -10.72
N ARG A 157 20.98 -1.80 -10.26
CA ARG A 157 21.01 -0.38 -10.66
C ARG A 157 20.43 0.49 -9.57
N ARG A 158 21.16 1.56 -9.24
CA ARG A 158 20.70 2.64 -8.37
C ARG A 158 20.62 3.92 -9.19
N ASP A 159 19.46 4.16 -9.78
CA ASP A 159 19.11 5.51 -10.18
C ASP A 159 18.53 6.24 -8.96
N ARG A 160 18.56 7.58 -8.96
CA ARG A 160 18.01 8.40 -7.86
C ARG A 160 16.54 8.05 -7.60
N PHE A 161 15.79 7.71 -8.66
CA PHE A 161 14.36 7.46 -8.60
C PHE A 161 13.95 6.00 -8.80
N THR A 162 14.88 5.15 -9.29
CA THR A 162 14.59 3.75 -9.61
C THR A 162 15.63 2.83 -8.98
N ARG A 163 15.17 1.80 -8.25
CA ARG A 163 16.02 0.78 -7.64
C ARG A 163 15.63 -0.59 -8.18
N LYS A 164 16.62 -1.37 -8.63
CA LYS A 164 16.40 -2.68 -9.26
C LYS A 164 17.29 -3.74 -8.63
N GLY A 165 16.76 -4.95 -8.44
CA GLY A 165 17.51 -6.03 -7.80
C GLY A 165 16.66 -7.11 -7.15
N VAL A 166 17.30 -7.96 -6.36
CA VAL A 166 16.64 -8.97 -5.55
C VAL A 166 16.42 -8.43 -4.14
N CYS A 167 15.20 -8.57 -3.62
CA CYS A 167 14.88 -8.19 -2.25
C CYS A 167 14.15 -9.30 -1.50
N GLU A 168 14.34 -9.34 -0.19
CA GLU A 168 13.36 -9.93 0.70
C GLU A 168 12.22 -8.94 0.89
N ILE A 169 11.01 -9.39 0.62
CA ILE A 169 9.82 -8.56 0.68
C ILE A 169 8.74 -9.19 1.56
N VAL A 170 8.05 -8.33 2.31
CA VAL A 170 6.75 -8.63 2.91
C VAL A 170 5.71 -7.74 2.24
N PHE A 171 4.63 -8.31 1.70
CA PHE A 171 3.59 -7.54 1.00
C PHE A 171 2.20 -8.17 1.17
N PRO A 172 1.09 -7.42 0.99
CA PRO A 172 -0.25 -7.95 1.23
C PRO A 172 -0.62 -9.09 0.27
N HIS A 173 -1.35 -10.09 0.78
CA HIS A 173 -1.90 -11.15 -0.04
C HIS A 173 -2.98 -10.57 -0.96
N PRO A 174 -2.98 -10.90 -2.27
CA PRO A 174 -3.93 -10.34 -3.24
C PRO A 174 -5.37 -10.84 -3.10
N GLU A 175 -5.64 -11.76 -2.16
CA GLU A 175 -6.94 -12.44 -2.03
C GLU A 175 -7.44 -12.46 -0.60
N ILE A 176 -6.55 -12.73 0.36
CA ILE A 176 -6.92 -12.86 1.76
C ILE A 176 -6.63 -11.52 2.48
N PRO A 177 -7.65 -10.86 3.05
CA PRO A 177 -7.45 -9.63 3.81
C PRO A 177 -6.66 -9.89 5.10
N ASN A 178 -5.90 -8.90 5.57
CA ASN A 178 -5.09 -8.98 6.80
C ASN A 178 -4.07 -10.14 6.82
N VAL A 179 -3.59 -10.50 5.64
CA VAL A 179 -2.56 -11.50 5.45
C VAL A 179 -1.49 -10.92 4.52
N ASN A 180 -0.22 -11.18 4.81
CA ASN A 180 0.91 -10.76 3.99
C ASN A 180 1.74 -11.96 3.56
N TYR A 181 2.25 -11.95 2.33
CA TYR A 181 3.30 -12.86 1.89
C TYR A 181 4.67 -12.38 2.36
N ARG A 182 5.56 -13.34 2.62
CA ARG A 182 7.00 -13.12 2.72
C ARG A 182 7.68 -13.88 1.59
N ALA A 183 8.46 -13.18 0.78
CA ALA A 183 9.14 -13.80 -0.36
C ALA A 183 10.54 -13.20 -0.58
N SER A 184 11.37 -13.92 -1.32
CA SER A 184 12.48 -13.30 -2.07
C SER A 184 12.00 -13.07 -3.50
N ALA A 185 12.16 -11.85 -4.02
CA ALA A 185 11.58 -11.45 -5.30
C ALA A 185 12.55 -10.60 -6.13
N LYS A 186 12.54 -10.83 -7.45
CA LYS A 186 13.06 -9.86 -8.43
C LYS A 186 12.17 -8.62 -8.34
N THR A 187 12.76 -7.45 -8.17
CA THR A 187 12.02 -6.24 -7.79
C THR A 187 12.56 -5.01 -8.51
N ILE A 188 11.62 -4.19 -8.98
CA ILE A 188 11.86 -2.83 -9.49
C ILE A 188 11.01 -1.88 -8.64
N TYR A 189 11.66 -0.91 -8.01
CA TYR A 189 11.05 0.11 -7.16
C TYR A 189 11.18 1.48 -7.81
N PHE A 190 10.07 2.22 -7.85
CA PHE A 190 9.98 3.60 -8.30
C PHE A 190 9.57 4.50 -7.15
N GLU A 191 10.38 5.52 -6.88
CA GLU A 191 10.12 6.51 -5.83
C GLU A 191 9.06 7.55 -6.24
N ILE A 192 8.79 7.64 -7.55
CA ILE A 192 7.83 8.56 -8.16
C ILE A 192 6.90 7.76 -9.07
N VAL A 193 5.67 8.26 -9.23
CA VAL A 193 4.71 7.76 -10.21
C VAL A 193 5.25 8.01 -11.62
N ILE A 194 5.30 6.95 -12.44
CA ILE A 194 5.71 7.03 -13.84
C ILE A 194 4.50 7.03 -14.77
N GLU A 195 4.68 7.46 -16.02
CA GLU A 195 3.62 7.42 -17.01
C GLU A 195 3.16 5.98 -17.30
N ASN A 196 1.85 5.80 -17.55
CA ASN A 196 1.26 4.48 -17.74
C ASN A 196 1.89 3.71 -18.91
N ASN A 197 2.30 4.41 -19.99
CA ASN A 197 2.92 3.79 -21.16
C ASN A 197 4.31 3.24 -20.85
N ASP A 198 5.12 3.97 -20.07
CA ASP A 198 6.44 3.50 -19.65
C ASP A 198 6.34 2.33 -18.68
N LEU A 199 5.36 2.38 -17.78
CA LEU A 199 5.07 1.29 -16.86
C LEU A 199 4.68 0.00 -17.60
N LEU A 200 3.86 0.10 -18.65
CA LEU A 200 3.50 -1.05 -19.50
C LEU A 200 4.74 -1.68 -20.14
N LYS A 201 5.59 -0.87 -20.79
CA LYS A 201 6.85 -1.34 -21.37
C LYS A 201 7.71 -2.06 -20.33
N MET A 202 7.81 -1.50 -19.13
CA MET A 202 8.60 -2.11 -18.05
C MET A 202 8.01 -3.42 -17.52
N ILE A 203 6.68 -3.58 -17.53
CA ILE A 203 6.04 -4.85 -17.20
C ILE A 203 6.36 -5.91 -18.26
N ASP A 204 6.34 -5.53 -19.54
CA ASP A 204 6.58 -6.44 -20.66
C ASP A 204 8.05 -6.84 -20.78
N GLU A 205 8.96 -5.95 -20.42
CA GLU A 205 10.41 -6.18 -20.42
C GLU A 205 10.94 -6.68 -19.07
N PHE A 206 10.06 -6.95 -18.09
CA PHE A 206 10.46 -7.27 -16.72
C PHE A 206 11.40 -8.47 -16.67
N ASP A 207 11.03 -9.60 -17.30
CA ASP A 207 11.85 -10.81 -17.26
C ASP A 207 13.16 -10.65 -18.05
N LYS A 208 13.10 -10.07 -19.26
CA LYS A 208 14.27 -9.79 -20.11
C LYS A 208 15.32 -8.94 -19.39
N TYR A 209 14.87 -7.98 -18.57
CA TYR A 209 15.77 -7.14 -17.77
C TYR A 209 16.64 -7.95 -16.81
N PHE A 210 16.10 -9.02 -16.20
CA PHE A 210 16.85 -9.88 -15.28
C PHE A 210 17.57 -11.05 -15.98
N GLU A 211 17.10 -11.49 -17.15
CA GLU A 211 17.78 -12.52 -17.97
C GLU A 211 19.10 -12.02 -18.57
N SER A 212 19.14 -10.78 -19.06
CA SER A 212 20.34 -10.15 -19.65
C SER A 212 21.51 -9.94 -18.67
N LYS A 213 21.29 -10.17 -17.38
CA LYS A 213 22.29 -9.99 -16.31
C LYS A 213 22.82 -11.30 -15.72
N GLY A 214 22.54 -12.45 -16.34
CA GLY A 214 23.20 -13.72 -16.02
C GLY A 214 22.77 -14.36 -14.70
N GLU A 215 21.59 -14.03 -14.17
CA GLU A 215 21.06 -14.71 -12.98
C GLU A 215 20.44 -16.07 -13.32
N GLN A 216 21.27 -17.04 -13.68
CA GLN A 216 20.99 -18.43 -13.31
C GLN A 216 21.19 -18.53 -11.79
N HIS A 217 20.16 -18.21 -11.02
CA HIS A 217 20.17 -18.51 -9.59
C HIS A 217 20.07 -20.03 -9.41
N VAL A 218 21.23 -20.68 -9.36
CA VAL A 218 21.40 -21.97 -8.70
C VAL A 218 21.08 -21.74 -7.22
N TYR A 219 19.90 -22.15 -6.78
CA TYR A 219 19.63 -22.32 -5.35
C TYR A 219 19.93 -23.76 -4.96
N PRO A 220 20.57 -23.99 -3.79
CA PRO A 220 20.78 -25.32 -3.28
C PRO A 220 19.42 -25.98 -3.01
N SER A 221 19.26 -27.17 -3.58
CA SER A 221 18.17 -28.08 -3.24
C SER A 221 18.16 -28.39 -1.74
N ASN A 222 16.95 -28.55 -1.20
CA ASN A 222 16.67 -29.19 0.09
C ASN A 222 17.26 -28.55 1.36
N ARG A 223 16.44 -27.73 2.02
CA ARG A 223 16.15 -27.96 3.44
C ARG A 223 14.66 -28.19 3.59
N ARG A 224 14.27 -29.47 3.73
CA ARG A 224 12.98 -29.86 4.28
C ARG A 224 12.88 -29.24 5.67
N HIS A 225 12.16 -28.13 5.79
CA HIS A 225 11.60 -27.75 7.07
C HIS A 225 10.31 -28.56 7.22
N THR A 226 10.44 -29.70 7.89
CA THR A 226 9.33 -30.43 8.47
C THR A 226 8.64 -29.48 9.46
N TYR A 227 7.44 -29.00 9.12
CA TYR A 227 6.56 -28.38 10.11
C TYR A 227 5.80 -29.51 10.82
N PRO A 228 5.78 -29.55 12.16
CA PRO A 228 4.92 -30.49 12.86
C PRO A 228 3.46 -30.01 12.72
N GLY A 229 2.63 -30.86 12.12
CA GLY A 229 1.18 -30.76 12.24
C GLY A 229 0.49 -29.74 11.33
N GLN A 230 0.47 -29.98 10.01
CA GLN A 230 -0.67 -29.62 9.16
C GLN A 230 -0.61 -30.40 7.85
N SER A 231 -1.33 -31.53 7.81
CA SER A 231 -1.55 -32.28 6.57
C SER A 231 -2.51 -31.49 5.66
N PHE A 232 -1.97 -30.78 4.69
CA PHE A 232 -2.78 -30.39 3.53
C PHE A 232 -2.93 -31.62 2.64
N LYS A 233 -4.14 -32.19 2.59
CA LYS A 233 -4.51 -33.18 1.58
C LYS A 233 -4.50 -32.48 0.22
N HIS A 234 -3.64 -32.94 -0.68
CA HIS A 234 -3.77 -32.63 -2.10
C HIS A 234 -5.08 -33.23 -2.64
N PRO A 235 -5.82 -32.53 -3.50
CA PRO A 235 -6.93 -33.12 -4.22
C PRO A 235 -6.33 -33.97 -5.35
N GLY A 236 -6.23 -35.30 -5.16
CA GLY A 236 -5.77 -36.19 -6.22
C GLY A 236 -5.33 -37.60 -5.87
N GLU A 237 -5.13 -37.96 -4.59
CA GLU A 237 -4.68 -39.32 -4.26
C GLU A 237 -5.84 -40.26 -3.94
N THR A 238 -6.19 -41.07 -4.94
CA THR A 238 -7.03 -42.26 -4.84
C THR A 238 -6.47 -43.26 -3.83
N VAL A 239 -7.33 -43.66 -2.91
CA VAL A 239 -7.14 -44.71 -1.90
C VAL A 239 -6.76 -46.04 -2.58
N ARG A 240 -5.67 -46.68 -2.14
CA ARG A 240 -5.55 -48.14 -2.19
C ARG A 240 -5.27 -48.67 -0.79
N LYS A 241 -6.25 -49.42 -0.27
CA LYS A 241 -6.14 -50.23 0.93
C LYS A 241 -5.45 -51.55 0.56
N TYR A 242 -4.49 -51.96 1.38
CA TYR A 242 -4.26 -53.36 1.73
C TYR A 242 -4.21 -53.42 3.25
#